data_AF-A0A1C4XN70-F1
#
_entry.id   AF-A0A1C4XN70-F1
#
_cell.length_a   1.000
_cell.length_b   1.000
_cell.length_c   1.000
_cell.angle_alpha   90.00
_cell.angle_beta   90.00
_cell.angle_gamma   90.00
#
_symmetry.space_group_name_H-M   'P 1'
#
loop_
_entity.id
_entity.type
_entity.pdbx_description
1 polymer ?
#
loop_
_entity_poly.entity_id
_entity_poly.type
_entity_poly.pdbx_seq_one_letter_code
_entity_poly.pdbx_strand_id
1 'polypeptide(L)'
;MSIIEDVGAQVRAAAEEFPLAQLALALEKFGQATERLRWVRQESANPMGVPELSAAVEHAEAAGHALRVAQEQLSTYLSAIGLAPDGAPPSRPAGDRQVHDAPRDAPPAPGDGPPPARDDNPVLRRWWAVRVAELTGGREGAPDEPDERIGDSRELLRRVADGVRGGDRDRLHRELRAAHADVGLGLAALAPPLLRELAGELLGHPPRADDLPRLRRELDGRVRDLLPGLPPPVLETLLTRVCRMPPPPRGSGEEQPHAADAAVTAGVVTAVLLARLGKDLPRDEGQADKESGPAQQKRREAERDAWDEATRQRADRERAARERAAQGLPPVRPAPPTGRAGRGSDG
;
A
#
# COMPACT_ATOMS: atom_id res chain seq x y z
N MET A 1 -12.52 0.21 31.57
CA MET A 1 -12.55 -0.69 30.40
C MET A 1 -11.13 -1.16 30.16
N SER A 2 -10.94 -2.45 29.93
CA SER A 2 -9.62 -3.04 29.80
C SER A 2 -9.04 -2.75 28.41
N ILE A 3 -7.76 -2.38 28.32
CA ILE A 3 -7.04 -2.16 27.05
C ILE A 3 -7.19 -3.36 26.10
N ILE A 4 -7.28 -4.56 26.67
CA ILE A 4 -7.43 -5.82 25.92
C ILE A 4 -8.82 -5.93 25.26
N GLU A 5 -9.88 -5.42 25.92
CA GLU A 5 -11.24 -5.41 25.38
C GLU A 5 -11.36 -4.38 24.24
N ASP A 6 -10.73 -3.21 24.41
CA ASP A 6 -10.71 -2.14 23.39
C ASP A 6 -9.94 -2.59 22.14
N VAL A 7 -8.79 -3.25 22.31
CA VAL A 7 -8.01 -3.81 21.20
C VAL A 7 -8.78 -4.95 20.52
N GLY A 8 -9.46 -5.80 21.28
CA GLY A 8 -10.33 -6.85 20.72
C GLY A 8 -11.48 -6.28 19.89
N ALA A 9 -12.09 -5.18 20.34
CA ALA A 9 -13.14 -4.48 19.60
C ALA A 9 -12.61 -3.83 18.31
N GLN A 10 -11.42 -3.23 18.36
CA GLN A 10 -10.76 -2.64 17.16
C GLN A 10 -10.38 -3.69 16.12
N VAL A 11 -9.82 -4.83 16.53
CA VAL A 11 -9.47 -5.93 15.61
C VAL A 11 -10.71 -6.52 14.95
N ARG A 12 -11.83 -6.62 15.69
CA ARG A 12 -13.10 -7.08 15.14
C ARG A 12 -13.69 -6.08 14.14
N ALA A 13 -13.68 -4.79 14.47
CA ALA A 13 -14.10 -3.75 13.54
C ALA A 13 -13.26 -3.77 12.25
N ALA A 14 -11.94 -3.92 12.36
CA ALA A 14 -11.06 -4.02 11.19
C ALA A 14 -11.32 -5.28 10.34
N ALA A 15 -11.69 -6.41 10.95
CA ALA A 15 -12.03 -7.64 10.24
C ALA A 15 -13.37 -7.55 9.49
N GLU A 16 -14.34 -6.82 10.05
CA GLU A 16 -15.63 -6.51 9.40
C GLU A 16 -15.50 -5.53 8.23
N GLU A 17 -14.45 -4.70 8.23
CA GLU A 17 -14.14 -3.76 7.15
C GLU A 17 -13.51 -4.41 5.90
N PHE A 18 -13.22 -5.72 5.92
CA PHE A 18 -12.69 -6.40 4.74
C PHE A 18 -13.66 -6.32 3.55
N PRO A 19 -13.16 -6.00 2.33
CA PRO A 19 -14.01 -5.69 1.18
C PRO A 19 -14.55 -6.93 0.45
N LEU A 20 -15.04 -7.93 1.20
CA LEU A 20 -15.51 -9.20 0.65
C LEU A 20 -16.71 -9.03 -0.28
N ALA A 21 -17.65 -8.14 0.07
CA ALA A 21 -18.84 -7.86 -0.74
C ALA A 21 -18.47 -7.16 -2.06
N GLN A 22 -17.53 -6.22 -2.00
CA GLN A 22 -17.03 -5.49 -3.17
C GLN A 22 -16.25 -6.42 -4.10
N LEU A 23 -15.49 -7.38 -3.55
CA LEU A 23 -14.79 -8.39 -4.33
C LEU A 23 -15.75 -9.37 -5.01
N ALA A 24 -16.80 -9.83 -4.31
CA ALA A 24 -17.84 -10.67 -4.91
C ALA A 24 -18.55 -9.96 -6.08
N LEU A 25 -18.87 -8.67 -5.91
CA LEU A 25 -19.45 -7.85 -6.98
C LEU A 25 -18.49 -7.68 -8.17
N ALA A 26 -17.18 -7.52 -7.92
CA ALA A 26 -16.18 -7.43 -8.97
C ALA A 26 -16.09 -8.74 -9.77
N LEU A 27 -16.08 -9.90 -9.11
CA LEU A 27 -16.09 -11.22 -9.74
C LEU A 27 -17.34 -11.41 -10.62
N GLU A 28 -18.51 -10.98 -10.16
CA GLU A 28 -19.73 -11.02 -10.97
C GLU A 28 -19.61 -10.17 -12.25
N LYS A 29 -19.00 -8.98 -12.15
CA LYS A 29 -18.76 -8.10 -13.30
C LYS A 29 -17.72 -8.67 -14.26
N PHE A 30 -16.68 -9.35 -13.78
CA PHE A 30 -15.73 -10.06 -14.61
C PHE A 30 -16.37 -11.24 -15.35
N GLY A 31 -17.27 -11.98 -14.70
CA GLY A 31 -18.08 -13.00 -15.37
C GLY A 31 -18.92 -12.42 -16.52
N GLN A 32 -19.62 -11.31 -16.27
CA GLN A 32 -20.40 -10.61 -17.30
C GLN A 32 -19.53 -10.10 -18.47
N ALA A 33 -18.33 -9.61 -18.20
CA ALA A 33 -17.37 -9.17 -19.22
C ALA A 33 -16.83 -10.35 -20.06
N THR A 34 -16.55 -11.48 -19.40
CA THR A 34 -16.07 -12.71 -20.05
C THR A 34 -17.10 -13.27 -21.02
N GLU A 35 -18.38 -13.28 -20.63
CA GLU A 35 -19.47 -13.71 -21.54
C GLU A 35 -19.62 -12.80 -22.76
N ARG A 36 -19.49 -11.48 -22.58
CA ARG A 36 -19.54 -10.51 -23.70
C ARG A 36 -18.36 -10.68 -24.65
N LEU A 37 -17.16 -10.90 -24.11
CA LEU A 37 -15.98 -11.13 -24.94
C LEU A 37 -15.98 -12.50 -25.61
N ARG A 38 -16.64 -13.51 -25.02
CA ARG A 38 -16.91 -14.78 -25.69
C ARG A 38 -17.81 -14.57 -26.92
N TRP A 39 -18.85 -13.77 -26.79
CA TRP A 39 -19.71 -13.39 -27.93
C TRP A 39 -18.93 -12.61 -29.00
N VAL A 40 -18.13 -11.61 -28.62
CA VAL A 40 -17.28 -10.85 -29.55
C VAL A 40 -16.23 -11.75 -30.22
N ARG A 41 -15.68 -12.73 -29.50
CA ARG A 41 -14.74 -13.73 -30.02
C ARG A 41 -15.39 -14.67 -31.03
N GLN A 42 -16.67 -14.98 -30.87
CA GLN A 42 -17.39 -15.84 -31.81
C GLN A 42 -17.66 -15.11 -33.15
N GLU A 43 -17.74 -13.78 -33.11
CA GLU A 43 -17.97 -12.91 -34.27
C GLU A 43 -16.67 -12.32 -34.89
N SER A 44 -15.53 -12.41 -34.19
CA SER A 44 -14.24 -11.79 -34.56
C SER A 44 -13.17 -12.83 -34.90
N ALA A 45 -12.45 -12.63 -36.00
CA ALA A 45 -11.30 -13.45 -36.39
C ALA A 45 -10.03 -13.23 -35.55
N ASN A 46 -10.00 -12.22 -34.66
CA ASN A 46 -8.84 -11.90 -33.82
C ASN A 46 -9.13 -12.13 -32.32
N PRO A 47 -8.29 -12.88 -31.60
CA PRO A 47 -8.41 -13.05 -30.15
C PRO A 47 -7.88 -11.79 -29.44
N MET A 48 -8.72 -11.09 -28.67
CA MET A 48 -8.27 -10.06 -27.74
C MET A 48 -8.91 -10.26 -26.36
N GLY A 49 -8.12 -10.10 -25.29
CA GLY A 49 -8.61 -9.83 -23.93
C GLY A 49 -9.06 -11.02 -23.08
N VAL A 50 -9.36 -12.18 -23.68
CA VAL A 50 -9.91 -13.34 -22.93
C VAL A 50 -8.87 -14.01 -22.01
N PRO A 51 -7.62 -14.24 -22.44
CA PRO A 51 -6.60 -14.81 -21.55
C PRO A 51 -6.25 -13.89 -20.38
N GLU A 52 -6.12 -12.57 -20.63
CA GLU A 52 -5.79 -11.60 -19.57
C GLU A 52 -6.93 -11.48 -18.54
N LEU A 53 -8.19 -11.59 -18.97
CA LEU A 53 -9.33 -11.61 -18.04
C LEU A 53 -9.43 -12.90 -17.23
N SER A 54 -9.06 -14.05 -17.80
CA SER A 54 -8.98 -15.32 -17.06
C SER A 54 -7.98 -15.21 -15.92
N ALA A 55 -6.79 -14.66 -16.20
CA ALA A 55 -5.77 -14.42 -15.17
C ALA A 55 -6.26 -13.44 -14.10
N ALA A 56 -6.94 -12.35 -14.49
CA ALA A 56 -7.50 -11.39 -13.54
C ALA A 56 -8.57 -12.02 -12.63
N VAL A 57 -9.40 -12.94 -13.15
CA VAL A 57 -10.39 -13.70 -12.37
C VAL A 57 -9.68 -14.63 -11.37
N GLU A 58 -8.69 -15.39 -11.81
CA GLU A 58 -7.90 -16.29 -10.94
C GLU A 58 -7.23 -15.52 -9.79
N HIS A 59 -6.67 -14.34 -10.06
CA HIS A 59 -6.10 -13.47 -9.03
C HIS A 59 -7.16 -12.94 -8.05
N ALA A 60 -8.33 -12.55 -8.54
CA ALA A 60 -9.42 -12.06 -7.70
C ALA A 60 -10.01 -13.18 -6.81
N GLU A 61 -10.10 -14.41 -7.32
CA GLU A 61 -10.52 -15.59 -6.55
C GLU A 61 -9.50 -15.95 -5.46
N ALA A 62 -8.20 -15.94 -5.80
CA ALA A 62 -7.12 -16.18 -4.85
C ALA A 62 -7.10 -15.12 -3.73
N ALA A 63 -7.28 -13.85 -4.06
CA ALA A 63 -7.41 -12.77 -3.09
C ALA A 63 -8.63 -12.96 -2.18
N GLY A 64 -9.76 -13.40 -2.73
CA GLY A 64 -10.97 -13.69 -1.95
C GLY A 64 -10.79 -14.86 -0.98
N HIS A 65 -10.08 -15.90 -1.41
CA HIS A 65 -9.74 -17.02 -0.52
C HIS A 65 -8.82 -16.56 0.62
N ALA A 66 -7.75 -15.81 0.31
CA ALA A 66 -6.82 -15.31 1.32
C ALA A 66 -7.51 -14.41 2.37
N LEU A 67 -8.45 -13.55 1.96
CA LEU A 67 -9.20 -12.71 2.90
C LEU A 67 -10.09 -13.51 3.85
N ARG A 68 -10.72 -14.59 3.37
CA ARG A 68 -11.52 -15.49 4.23
C ARG A 68 -10.64 -16.24 5.23
N VAL A 69 -9.49 -16.74 4.78
CA VAL A 69 -8.50 -17.38 5.67
C VAL A 69 -8.02 -16.39 6.73
N ALA A 70 -7.75 -15.13 6.36
CA ALA A 70 -7.37 -14.10 7.32
C ALA A 70 -8.46 -13.82 8.37
N GLN A 71 -9.75 -13.78 7.97
CA GLN A 71 -10.85 -13.65 8.94
C GLN A 71 -10.94 -14.84 9.90
N GLU A 72 -10.72 -16.06 9.41
CA GLU A 72 -10.75 -17.27 10.23
C GLU A 72 -9.56 -17.34 11.21
N GLN A 73 -8.38 -16.89 10.78
CA GLN A 73 -7.21 -16.80 11.66
C GLN A 73 -7.40 -15.73 12.75
N LEU A 74 -7.98 -14.57 12.38
CA LEU A 74 -8.32 -13.51 13.34
C LEU A 74 -9.40 -13.97 14.34
N SER A 75 -10.44 -14.66 13.89
CA SER A 75 -11.47 -15.19 14.79
C SER A 75 -10.90 -16.25 15.73
N THR A 76 -10.06 -17.16 15.22
CA THR A 76 -9.36 -18.18 16.02
C THR A 76 -8.46 -17.54 17.08
N TYR A 77 -7.70 -16.51 16.69
CA TYR A 77 -6.83 -15.77 17.61
C TYR A 77 -7.63 -15.06 18.70
N LEU A 78 -8.71 -14.35 18.34
CA LEU A 78 -9.59 -13.67 19.30
C LEU A 78 -10.28 -14.65 20.27
N SER A 79 -10.68 -15.83 19.78
CA SER A 79 -11.21 -16.90 20.63
C SER A 79 -10.16 -17.48 21.57
N ALA A 80 -8.91 -17.67 21.11
CA ALA A 80 -7.82 -18.19 21.93
C ALA A 80 -7.43 -17.26 23.09
N ILE A 81 -7.59 -15.94 22.92
CA ILE A 81 -7.36 -14.94 23.96
C ILE A 81 -8.61 -14.61 24.80
N GLY A 82 -9.69 -15.38 24.65
CA GLY A 82 -10.92 -15.25 25.45
C GLY A 82 -11.81 -14.07 25.08
N LEU A 83 -11.61 -13.45 23.92
CA LEU A 83 -12.39 -12.32 23.39
C LEU A 83 -13.41 -12.79 22.35
N ALA A 84 -13.97 -13.99 22.53
CA ALA A 84 -15.03 -14.50 21.68
C ALA A 84 -16.28 -13.60 21.77
N PRO A 85 -17.07 -13.44 20.70
CA PRO A 85 -18.30 -12.66 20.75
C PRO A 85 -19.27 -13.23 21.78
N ASP A 86 -19.86 -12.36 22.61
CA ASP A 86 -20.90 -12.73 23.56
C ASP A 86 -22.06 -13.39 22.80
N GLY A 87 -22.26 -14.70 23.04
CA GLY A 87 -23.30 -15.51 22.41
C GLY A 87 -22.80 -16.69 21.55
N ALA A 88 -21.49 -16.87 21.38
CA ALA A 88 -20.98 -18.12 20.79
C ALA A 88 -21.18 -19.29 21.79
N PRO A 89 -21.82 -20.41 21.39
CA PRO A 89 -21.93 -21.57 22.27
C PRO A 89 -20.52 -22.06 22.64
N PRO A 90 -20.29 -22.54 23.88
CA PRO A 90 -18.98 -23.01 24.29
C PRO A 90 -18.54 -24.14 23.36
N SER A 91 -17.39 -23.96 22.71
CA SER A 91 -16.73 -25.01 21.95
C SER A 91 -16.52 -26.20 22.90
N ARG A 92 -17.29 -27.26 22.67
CA ARG A 92 -17.21 -28.52 23.42
C ARG A 92 -15.76 -29.02 23.32
N PRO A 93 -15.15 -29.53 24.41
CA PRO A 93 -13.78 -30.02 24.33
C PRO A 93 -13.72 -31.15 23.30
N ALA A 94 -12.89 -30.96 22.28
CA ALA A 94 -12.63 -31.94 21.23
C ALA A 94 -11.97 -33.17 21.87
N GLY A 95 -12.82 -34.09 22.29
CA GLY A 95 -12.45 -35.49 22.48
C GLY A 95 -12.23 -36.11 21.11
N ASP A 96 -11.12 -36.80 21.05
CA ASP A 96 -10.69 -37.77 20.05
C ASP A 96 -9.83 -37.31 18.88
N ARG A 97 -8.67 -37.95 18.87
CA ARG A 97 -7.45 -37.64 18.15
C ARG A 97 -7.52 -38.47 16.87
N GLN A 98 -8.10 -37.92 15.81
CA GLN A 98 -8.01 -38.56 14.49
C GLN A 98 -6.66 -38.23 13.85
N VAL A 99 -5.83 -39.27 13.86
CA VAL A 99 -4.54 -39.43 13.20
C VAL A 99 -4.64 -38.95 11.75
N HIS A 100 -3.68 -38.10 11.37
CA HIS A 100 -3.49 -37.58 10.03
C HIS A 100 -3.36 -38.71 8.99
N ASP A 101 -4.36 -38.85 8.12
CA ASP A 101 -4.14 -39.34 6.77
C ASP A 101 -3.84 -38.13 5.87
N ALA A 102 -2.64 -38.12 5.31
CA ALA A 102 -2.21 -37.13 4.33
C ALA A 102 -2.79 -37.48 2.95
N PRO A 103 -3.35 -36.49 2.23
CA PRO A 103 -3.31 -36.48 0.77
C PRO A 103 -2.12 -35.63 0.32
N ARG A 104 -1.33 -36.27 -0.52
CA ARG A 104 -0.20 -35.74 -1.29
C ARG A 104 -0.64 -34.62 -2.25
N ASP A 105 0.29 -33.71 -2.50
CA ASP A 105 0.24 -32.61 -3.49
C ASP A 105 -0.70 -31.43 -3.19
N ALA A 106 -0.39 -30.68 -2.12
CA ALA A 106 -0.74 -29.27 -2.05
C ALA A 106 0.37 -28.44 -2.74
N PRO A 107 0.05 -27.56 -3.71
CA PRO A 107 1.05 -26.64 -4.26
C PRO A 107 1.58 -25.74 -3.13
N PRO A 108 2.87 -25.36 -3.18
CA PRO A 108 3.49 -24.57 -2.12
C PRO A 108 2.72 -23.26 -1.92
N ALA A 109 2.54 -22.88 -0.65
CA ALA A 109 2.00 -21.59 -0.25
C ALA A 109 2.72 -20.45 -1.01
N PRO A 110 2.02 -19.40 -1.46
CA PRO A 110 2.67 -18.27 -2.11
C PRO A 110 3.35 -17.40 -1.04
N GLY A 111 4.51 -17.87 -0.58
CA GLY A 111 5.49 -17.12 0.18
C GLY A 111 6.83 -17.24 -0.55
N ASP A 112 7.45 -16.10 -0.84
CA ASP A 112 8.76 -15.95 -1.49
C ASP A 112 8.82 -16.27 -2.99
N GLY A 113 7.74 -16.01 -3.73
CA GLY A 113 7.87 -15.71 -5.16
C GLY A 113 8.45 -14.29 -5.35
N PRO A 114 9.27 -14.03 -6.40
CA PRO A 114 9.56 -12.65 -6.79
C PRO A 114 8.23 -11.89 -6.93
N PRO A 115 8.18 -10.59 -6.60
CA PRO A 115 6.96 -9.80 -6.79
C PRO A 115 6.43 -10.06 -8.20
N PRO A 116 5.09 -10.15 -8.38
CA PRO A 116 4.53 -10.36 -9.71
C PRO A 116 5.20 -9.37 -10.65
N ALA A 117 5.77 -9.87 -11.74
CA ALA A 117 6.48 -9.04 -12.71
C ALA A 117 5.56 -7.88 -13.07
N ARG A 118 6.06 -6.64 -12.95
CA ARG A 118 5.30 -5.45 -13.35
C ARG A 118 4.77 -5.70 -14.75
N ASP A 119 3.46 -5.56 -14.92
CA ASP A 119 2.78 -6.00 -16.12
C ASP A 119 3.14 -5.02 -17.25
N ASP A 120 4.24 -5.30 -17.97
CA ASP A 120 4.81 -4.40 -18.98
C ASP A 120 4.04 -4.48 -20.31
N ASN A 121 2.72 -4.62 -20.23
CA ASN A 121 1.83 -4.76 -21.36
C ASN A 121 1.87 -3.46 -22.21
N PRO A 122 2.42 -3.49 -23.44
CA PRO A 122 2.58 -2.29 -24.26
C PRO A 122 1.24 -1.67 -24.67
N VAL A 123 0.17 -2.47 -24.76
CA VAL A 123 -1.18 -1.99 -25.07
C VAL A 123 -1.72 -1.17 -23.89
N LEU A 124 -1.57 -1.69 -22.67
CA LEU A 124 -2.04 -1.02 -21.46
C LEU A 124 -1.24 0.27 -21.20
N ARG A 125 0.07 0.26 -21.45
CA ARG A 125 0.93 1.47 -21.40
C ARG A 125 0.48 2.54 -22.38
N ARG A 126 0.24 2.16 -23.65
CA ARG A 126 -0.26 3.10 -24.66
C ARG A 126 -1.62 3.66 -24.28
N TRP A 127 -2.52 2.79 -23.82
CA TRP A 127 -3.87 3.16 -23.37
C TRP A 127 -3.83 4.20 -22.24
N TRP A 128 -2.99 3.97 -21.23
CA TRP A 128 -2.80 4.90 -20.13
C TRP A 128 -2.21 6.23 -20.60
N ALA A 129 -1.11 6.20 -21.36
CA ALA A 129 -0.41 7.39 -21.83
C ALA A 129 -1.28 8.29 -22.73
N VAL A 130 -2.09 7.70 -23.60
CA VAL A 130 -3.07 8.43 -24.43
C VAL A 130 -4.09 9.13 -23.54
N ARG A 131 -4.70 8.40 -22.60
CA ARG A 131 -5.74 9.00 -21.77
C ARG A 131 -5.20 10.07 -20.82
N VAL A 132 -4.00 9.89 -20.28
CA VAL A 132 -3.34 10.93 -19.46
C VAL A 132 -3.09 12.20 -20.28
N ALA A 133 -2.67 12.07 -21.55
CA ALA A 133 -2.48 13.21 -22.44
C ALA A 133 -3.79 13.97 -22.67
N GLU A 134 -4.88 13.25 -22.98
CA GLU A 134 -6.21 13.83 -23.15
C GLU A 134 -6.68 14.58 -21.89
N LEU A 135 -6.53 13.98 -20.71
CA LEU A 135 -6.97 14.58 -19.44
C LEU A 135 -6.19 15.84 -19.07
N THR A 136 -4.87 15.83 -19.27
CA THR A 136 -3.98 16.94 -18.90
C THR A 136 -3.86 18.02 -19.99
N GLY A 137 -4.37 17.75 -21.20
CA GLY A 137 -4.15 18.60 -22.38
C GLY A 137 -2.69 18.63 -22.83
N GLY A 138 -1.91 17.62 -22.46
CA GLY A 138 -0.49 17.49 -22.81
C GLY A 138 -0.28 16.96 -24.23
N ARG A 139 0.98 16.90 -24.67
CA ARG A 139 1.31 16.42 -26.02
C ARG A 139 0.99 14.92 -26.15
N GLU A 140 0.17 14.57 -27.15
CA GLU A 140 -0.02 13.19 -27.57
C GLU A 140 1.23 12.67 -28.31
N GLY A 141 1.58 11.40 -28.09
CA GLY A 141 2.78 10.78 -28.65
C GLY A 141 2.91 9.30 -28.27
N ALA A 142 3.97 8.64 -28.73
CA ALA A 142 4.31 7.29 -28.28
C ALA A 142 4.52 7.28 -26.76
N PRO A 143 4.03 6.26 -26.02
CA PRO A 143 4.18 6.20 -24.56
C PRO A 143 5.65 6.34 -24.20
N ASP A 144 5.93 7.15 -23.17
CA ASP A 144 7.29 7.28 -22.67
C ASP A 144 7.73 5.97 -22.02
N GLU A 145 9.04 5.73 -21.97
CA GLU A 145 9.58 4.60 -21.23
C GLU A 145 9.22 4.78 -19.75
N PRO A 146 8.63 3.76 -19.08
CA PRO A 146 8.22 3.89 -17.69
C PRO A 146 9.41 4.24 -16.80
N ASP A 147 9.25 5.23 -15.92
CA ASP A 147 10.28 5.55 -14.94
C ASP A 147 10.26 4.47 -13.85
N GLU A 148 11.25 3.58 -13.85
CA GLU A 148 11.35 2.48 -12.88
C GLU A 148 11.34 2.95 -11.42
N ARG A 149 11.71 4.21 -11.18
CA ARG A 149 11.68 4.85 -9.86
C ARG A 149 10.25 5.09 -9.36
N ILE A 150 9.25 5.11 -10.24
CA ILE A 150 7.83 5.15 -9.87
C ILE A 150 7.39 3.71 -9.59
N GLY A 151 7.80 3.22 -8.43
CA GLY A 151 7.64 1.81 -8.09
C GLY A 151 6.26 1.43 -7.56
N ASP A 152 5.48 2.41 -7.09
CA ASP A 152 4.14 2.21 -6.53
C ASP A 152 3.27 3.48 -6.62
N SER A 153 1.97 3.34 -6.34
CA SER A 153 1.00 4.43 -6.44
C SER A 153 1.20 5.53 -5.38
N ARG A 154 1.89 5.25 -4.26
CA ARG A 154 2.20 6.25 -3.23
C ARG A 154 3.32 7.17 -3.70
N GLU A 155 4.38 6.62 -4.27
CA GLU A 155 5.45 7.35 -4.95
C GLU A 155 4.88 8.23 -6.06
N LEU A 156 4.03 7.65 -6.93
CA LEU A 156 3.35 8.44 -7.96
C LEU A 156 2.55 9.60 -7.35
N LEU A 157 1.75 9.35 -6.30
CA LEU A 157 0.98 10.40 -5.63
C LEU A 157 1.87 11.49 -5.03
N ARG A 158 3.04 11.16 -4.47
CA ARG A 158 4.01 12.13 -3.97
C ARG A 158 4.52 13.05 -5.09
N ARG A 159 4.91 12.48 -6.23
CA ARG A 159 5.37 13.28 -7.39
C ARG A 159 4.27 14.15 -7.98
N VAL A 160 3.05 13.62 -8.05
CA VAL A 160 1.86 14.38 -8.44
C VAL A 160 1.64 15.55 -7.47
N ALA A 161 1.73 15.32 -6.15
CA ALA A 161 1.63 16.38 -5.15
C ALA A 161 2.69 17.47 -5.31
N ASP A 162 3.94 17.10 -5.59
CA ASP A 162 5.01 18.06 -5.86
C ASP A 162 4.76 18.88 -7.13
N GLY A 163 4.25 18.26 -8.20
CA GLY A 163 3.85 18.95 -9.43
C GLY A 163 2.70 19.94 -9.19
N VAL A 164 1.69 19.53 -8.41
CA VAL A 164 0.53 20.37 -8.07
C VAL A 164 0.92 21.56 -7.19
N ARG A 165 1.81 21.39 -6.22
CA ARG A 165 2.35 22.49 -5.39
C ARG A 165 3.12 23.50 -6.24
N GLY A 166 3.94 23.02 -7.18
CA GLY A 166 4.66 23.88 -8.12
C GLY A 166 3.76 24.57 -9.15
N GLY A 167 2.50 24.12 -9.31
CA GLY A 167 1.62 24.58 -10.37
C GLY A 167 2.10 24.22 -11.78
N ASP A 168 2.99 23.24 -11.87
CA ASP A 168 3.59 22.81 -13.13
C ASP A 168 2.76 21.66 -13.72
N ARG A 169 1.83 22.01 -14.60
CA ARG A 169 0.98 21.05 -15.31
C ARG A 169 1.79 20.14 -16.24
N ASP A 170 2.88 20.64 -16.82
CA ASP A 170 3.71 19.83 -17.71
C ASP A 170 4.47 18.78 -16.91
N ARG A 171 4.91 19.12 -15.69
CA ARG A 171 5.46 18.14 -14.75
C ARG A 171 4.42 17.11 -14.34
N LEU A 172 3.20 17.54 -13.98
CA LEU A 172 2.10 16.62 -13.69
C LEU A 172 1.87 15.63 -14.84
N HIS A 173 1.81 16.13 -16.08
CA HIS A 173 1.66 15.32 -17.28
C HIS A 173 2.78 14.30 -17.42
N ARG A 174 4.06 14.73 -17.31
CA ARG A 174 5.23 13.86 -17.42
C ARG A 174 5.22 12.75 -16.36
N GLU A 175 4.99 13.07 -15.10
CA GLU A 175 5.02 12.09 -14.01
C GLU A 175 3.89 11.06 -14.13
N LEU A 176 2.68 11.49 -14.53
CA LEU A 176 1.56 10.57 -14.76
C LEU A 176 1.83 9.66 -15.97
N ARG A 177 2.40 10.20 -17.05
CA ARG A 177 2.68 9.47 -18.29
C ARG A 177 3.84 8.47 -18.16
N ALA A 178 4.83 8.79 -17.32
CA ALA A 178 5.97 7.92 -17.02
C ALA A 178 5.64 6.80 -16.02
N ALA A 179 4.45 6.83 -15.39
CA ALA A 179 4.02 5.73 -14.52
C ALA A 179 3.59 4.51 -15.33
N HIS A 180 3.85 3.31 -14.80
CA HIS A 180 3.19 2.11 -15.30
C HIS A 180 1.67 2.22 -15.11
N ALA A 181 0.90 1.63 -16.01
CA ALA A 181 -0.55 1.78 -16.03
C ALA A 181 -1.23 1.17 -14.80
N ASP A 182 -0.73 0.05 -14.28
CA ASP A 182 -1.17 -0.57 -13.03
C ASP A 182 -0.92 0.36 -11.82
N VAL A 183 0.25 0.99 -11.76
CA VAL A 183 0.61 1.98 -10.73
C VAL A 183 -0.29 3.21 -10.81
N GLY A 184 -0.53 3.73 -12.02
CA GLY A 184 -1.43 4.84 -12.29
C GLY A 184 -2.87 4.55 -11.89
N LEU A 185 -3.37 3.37 -12.26
CA LEU A 185 -4.71 2.90 -11.88
C LEU A 185 -4.84 2.66 -10.37
N GLY A 186 -3.76 2.25 -9.70
CA GLY A 186 -3.71 2.08 -8.25
C GLY A 186 -4.00 3.36 -7.45
N LEU A 187 -3.87 4.55 -8.06
CA LEU A 187 -4.33 5.80 -7.45
C LEU A 187 -5.83 5.77 -7.11
N ALA A 188 -6.67 5.07 -7.89
CA ALA A 188 -8.09 4.95 -7.62
C ALA A 188 -8.40 4.15 -6.33
N ALA A 189 -7.50 3.25 -5.92
CA ALA A 189 -7.63 2.51 -4.67
C ALA A 189 -7.09 3.32 -3.48
N LEU A 190 -6.00 4.06 -3.70
CA LEU A 190 -5.28 4.76 -2.63
C LEU A 190 -5.89 6.10 -2.23
N ALA A 191 -6.37 6.87 -3.21
CA ALA A 191 -6.83 8.24 -2.99
C ALA A 191 -8.15 8.35 -2.18
N PRO A 192 -9.19 7.51 -2.35
CA PRO A 192 -10.47 7.69 -1.65
C PRO A 192 -10.41 7.82 -0.11
N PRO A 193 -9.69 6.97 0.64
CA PRO A 193 -9.58 7.14 2.09
C PRO A 193 -8.86 8.45 2.47
N LEU A 194 -7.77 8.78 1.79
CA LEU A 194 -7.01 10.02 2.01
C LEU A 194 -7.84 11.27 1.69
N LEU A 195 -8.60 11.24 0.61
CA LEU A 195 -9.49 12.33 0.22
C LEU A 195 -10.50 12.65 1.32
N ARG A 196 -11.04 11.62 1.98
CA ARG A 196 -12.03 11.82 3.03
C ARG A 196 -11.42 12.39 4.30
N GLU A 197 -10.23 11.94 4.67
CA GLU A 197 -9.46 12.49 5.78
C GLU A 197 -9.13 13.98 5.53
N LEU A 198 -8.50 14.27 4.38
CA LEU A 198 -8.09 15.63 4.01
C LEU A 198 -9.29 16.57 3.81
N ALA A 199 -10.41 16.08 3.25
CA ALA A 199 -11.64 16.86 3.16
C ALA A 199 -12.21 17.15 4.56
N GLY A 200 -12.15 16.18 5.48
CA GLY A 200 -12.56 16.37 6.86
C GLY A 200 -11.72 17.43 7.57
N GLU A 201 -10.41 17.44 7.33
CA GLU A 201 -9.51 18.47 7.86
C GLU A 201 -9.77 19.86 7.28
N LEU A 202 -10.00 19.95 5.96
CA LEU A 202 -10.35 21.21 5.31
C LEU A 202 -11.68 21.79 5.84
N LEU A 203 -12.64 20.93 6.15
CA LEU A 203 -13.96 21.32 6.63
C LEU A 203 -14.00 21.54 8.15
N GLY A 204 -13.10 20.91 8.90
CA GLY A 204 -13.11 20.85 10.37
C GLY A 204 -14.08 19.82 10.96
N HIS A 205 -14.72 19.02 10.12
CA HIS A 205 -15.65 17.95 10.49
C HIS A 205 -15.74 16.90 9.38
N PRO A 206 -16.22 15.67 9.65
CA PRO A 206 -16.41 14.67 8.60
C PRO A 206 -17.29 15.22 7.45
N PRO A 207 -16.95 14.97 6.18
CA PRO A 207 -17.69 15.48 5.03
C PRO A 207 -19.10 14.93 4.96
N ARG A 208 -20.07 15.82 4.71
CA ARG A 208 -21.51 15.55 4.60
C ARG A 208 -22.05 16.02 3.25
N ALA A 209 -23.31 15.71 2.98
CA ALA A 209 -23.98 16.13 1.75
C ALA A 209 -23.98 17.67 1.56
N ASP A 210 -24.20 18.42 2.63
CA ASP A 210 -24.26 19.90 2.59
C ASP A 210 -22.91 20.55 2.24
N ASP A 211 -21.80 19.81 2.39
CA ASP A 211 -20.45 20.31 2.10
C ASP A 211 -20.08 20.21 0.62
N LEU A 212 -20.85 19.47 -0.17
CA LEU A 212 -20.56 19.22 -1.58
C LEU A 212 -20.38 20.52 -2.39
N PRO A 213 -21.25 21.55 -2.28
CA PRO A 213 -21.06 22.81 -2.98
C PRO A 213 -19.78 23.55 -2.56
N ARG A 214 -19.40 23.47 -1.27
CA ARG A 214 -18.18 24.08 -0.73
C ARG A 214 -16.96 23.38 -1.29
N LEU A 215 -16.88 22.05 -1.16
CA LEU A 215 -15.77 21.25 -1.71
C LEU A 215 -15.61 21.47 -3.22
N ARG A 216 -16.72 21.51 -3.96
CA ARG A 216 -16.70 21.82 -5.39
C ARG A 216 -16.10 23.20 -5.65
N ARG A 217 -16.55 24.25 -4.96
CA ARG A 217 -16.01 25.61 -5.15
C ARG A 217 -14.51 25.69 -4.86
N GLU A 218 -14.04 25.00 -3.81
CA GLU A 218 -12.62 25.02 -3.43
C GLU A 218 -11.73 24.25 -4.42
N LEU A 219 -12.23 23.15 -4.99
CA LEU A 219 -11.42 22.22 -5.79
C LEU A 219 -11.56 22.42 -7.30
N ASP A 220 -12.75 22.75 -7.80
CA ASP A 220 -13.08 22.69 -9.23
C ASP A 220 -12.14 23.54 -10.08
N GLY A 221 -11.92 24.81 -9.73
CA GLY A 221 -11.03 25.69 -10.50
C GLY A 221 -9.62 25.13 -10.65
N ARG A 222 -8.99 24.71 -9.55
CA ARG A 222 -7.62 24.18 -9.58
C ARG A 222 -7.55 22.82 -10.29
N VAL A 223 -8.57 21.97 -10.13
CA VAL A 223 -8.64 20.68 -10.81
C VAL A 223 -8.81 20.86 -12.31
N ARG A 224 -9.65 21.81 -12.75
CA ARG A 224 -9.85 22.15 -14.16
C ARG A 224 -8.61 22.75 -14.81
N ASP A 225 -7.85 23.57 -14.07
CA ASP A 225 -6.57 24.11 -14.56
C ASP A 225 -5.56 23.00 -14.86
N LEU A 226 -5.48 21.99 -13.97
CA LEU A 226 -4.55 20.87 -14.06
C LEU A 226 -5.02 19.77 -15.01
N LEU A 227 -6.34 19.53 -15.09
CA LEU A 227 -7.00 18.52 -15.90
C LEU A 227 -8.05 19.17 -16.82
N PRO A 228 -7.64 19.94 -17.83
CA PRO A 228 -8.58 20.64 -18.72
C PRO A 228 -9.46 19.68 -19.53
N GLY A 229 -8.99 18.46 -19.81
CA GLY A 229 -9.74 17.42 -20.53
C GLY A 229 -10.65 16.57 -19.65
N LEU A 230 -10.80 16.90 -18.36
CA LEU A 230 -11.59 16.11 -17.42
C LEU A 230 -13.07 16.08 -17.82
N PRO A 231 -13.68 14.90 -18.01
CA PRO A 231 -15.11 14.81 -18.25
C PRO A 231 -15.89 15.40 -17.07
N PRO A 232 -16.93 16.23 -17.32
CA PRO A 232 -17.67 16.93 -16.27
C PRO A 232 -18.19 16.06 -15.10
N PRO A 233 -18.71 14.83 -15.30
CA PRO A 233 -19.30 14.09 -14.19
C PRO A 233 -18.27 13.44 -13.25
N VAL A 234 -16.99 13.36 -13.63
CA VAL A 234 -16.00 12.56 -12.89
C VAL A 234 -15.66 13.18 -11.54
N LEU A 235 -15.39 14.49 -11.50
CA LEU A 235 -15.13 15.21 -10.25
C LEU A 235 -16.35 15.19 -9.33
N GLU A 236 -17.53 15.47 -9.87
CA GLU A 236 -18.78 15.47 -9.09
C GLU A 236 -19.07 14.09 -8.48
N THR A 237 -18.89 13.02 -9.26
CA THR A 237 -19.07 11.64 -8.79
C THR A 237 -18.05 11.26 -7.71
N LEU A 238 -16.82 11.75 -7.79
CA LEU A 238 -15.80 11.55 -6.76
C LEU A 238 -16.21 12.27 -5.46
N LEU A 239 -16.57 13.55 -5.54
CA LEU A 239 -16.95 14.35 -4.37
C LEU A 239 -18.23 13.83 -3.70
N THR A 240 -19.21 13.40 -4.50
CA THR A 240 -20.45 12.77 -4.00
C THR A 240 -20.14 11.53 -3.17
N ARG A 241 -19.18 10.70 -3.62
CA ARG A 241 -18.71 9.53 -2.85
C ARG A 241 -17.99 9.91 -1.56
N VAL A 242 -17.16 10.95 -1.58
CA VAL A 242 -16.49 11.47 -0.37
C VAL A 242 -17.51 11.92 0.67
N CYS A 243 -18.60 12.57 0.22
CA CYS A 243 -19.72 13.01 1.05
C CYS A 243 -20.72 11.89 1.44
N ARG A 244 -20.43 10.62 1.10
CA ARG A 244 -21.32 9.45 1.34
C ARG A 244 -22.73 9.59 0.75
N MET A 245 -22.87 10.36 -0.31
CA MET A 245 -24.12 10.46 -1.05
C MET A 245 -24.21 9.32 -2.08
N PRO A 246 -25.43 8.88 -2.45
CA PRO A 246 -25.60 8.00 -3.60
C PRO A 246 -25.04 8.68 -4.86
N PRO A 247 -24.35 7.96 -5.75
CA PRO A 247 -23.86 8.55 -7.00
C PRO A 247 -25.04 9.12 -7.80
N PRO A 248 -24.85 10.24 -8.52
CA PRO A 248 -25.93 10.82 -9.32
C PRO A 248 -26.46 9.78 -10.31
N PRO A 249 -27.79 9.72 -10.52
CA PRO A 249 -28.38 8.79 -11.47
C PRO A 249 -27.82 9.07 -12.86
N ARG A 250 -27.21 8.05 -13.46
CA ARG A 250 -26.68 8.14 -14.82
C ARG A 250 -27.84 8.13 -15.81
N GLY A 251 -27.78 9.01 -16.80
CA GLY A 251 -28.72 9.00 -17.91
C GLY A 251 -28.58 7.71 -18.72
N SER A 252 -29.69 7.14 -19.19
CA SER A 252 -29.65 6.02 -20.14
C SER A 252 -28.94 6.48 -21.42
N GLY A 253 -27.72 5.99 -21.67
CA GLY A 253 -26.90 6.37 -22.83
C GLY A 253 -25.65 7.19 -22.50
N GLU A 254 -25.40 7.53 -21.24
CA GLU A 254 -24.12 8.13 -20.85
C GLU A 254 -22.98 7.10 -20.95
N GLU A 255 -21.95 7.45 -21.72
CA GLU A 255 -20.76 6.62 -21.91
C GLU A 255 -20.03 6.43 -20.57
N GLN A 256 -19.64 5.19 -20.27
CA GLN A 256 -19.01 4.88 -18.99
C GLN A 256 -17.67 5.62 -18.89
N PRO A 257 -17.44 6.43 -17.83
CA PRO A 257 -16.20 7.18 -17.71
C PRO A 257 -15.00 6.23 -17.68
N HIS A 258 -13.95 6.62 -18.38
CA HIS A 258 -12.76 5.82 -18.54
C HIS A 258 -12.09 5.57 -17.19
N ALA A 259 -11.56 4.36 -16.95
CA ALA A 259 -11.03 4.00 -15.63
C ALA A 259 -9.88 4.91 -15.17
N ALA A 260 -9.03 5.34 -16.11
CA ALA A 260 -7.98 6.33 -15.84
C ALA A 260 -8.51 7.68 -15.34
N ASP A 261 -9.73 8.10 -15.73
CA ASP A 261 -10.29 9.38 -15.33
C ASP A 261 -10.50 9.40 -13.81
N ALA A 262 -11.09 8.35 -13.26
CA ALA A 262 -11.31 8.24 -11.83
C ALA A 262 -9.99 8.17 -11.06
N ALA A 263 -9.00 7.42 -11.56
CA ALA A 263 -7.70 7.27 -10.93
C ALA A 263 -6.91 8.58 -10.90
N VAL A 264 -6.75 9.23 -12.06
CA VAL A 264 -6.03 10.50 -12.21
C VAL A 264 -6.73 11.61 -11.43
N THR A 265 -8.06 11.71 -11.52
CA THR A 265 -8.82 12.72 -10.77
C THR A 265 -8.68 12.53 -9.27
N ALA A 266 -8.79 11.30 -8.77
CA ALA A 266 -8.64 11.05 -7.34
C ALA A 266 -7.23 11.40 -6.84
N GLY A 267 -6.19 11.03 -7.59
CA GLY A 267 -4.81 11.42 -7.28
C GLY A 267 -4.58 12.93 -7.29
N VAL A 268 -5.06 13.64 -8.32
CA VAL A 268 -4.92 15.09 -8.45
C VAL A 268 -5.70 15.83 -7.38
N VAL A 269 -6.96 15.45 -7.08
CA VAL A 269 -7.73 16.08 -6.00
C VAL A 269 -7.05 15.86 -4.64
N THR A 270 -6.48 14.68 -4.40
CA THR A 270 -5.73 14.39 -3.17
C THR A 270 -4.51 15.31 -3.07
N ALA A 271 -3.75 15.44 -4.15
CA ALA A 271 -2.60 16.34 -4.25
C ALA A 271 -2.97 17.81 -4.05
N VAL A 272 -4.11 18.26 -4.60
CA VAL A 272 -4.62 19.63 -4.41
C VAL A 272 -4.97 19.88 -2.93
N LEU A 273 -5.61 18.92 -2.27
CA LEU A 273 -5.92 19.03 -0.83
C LEU A 273 -4.64 19.04 0.02
N LEU A 274 -3.68 18.14 -0.25
CA LEU A 274 -2.37 18.13 0.41
C LEU A 274 -1.65 19.47 0.25
N ALA A 275 -1.60 19.99 -0.97
CA ALA A 275 -0.98 21.29 -1.26
C ALA A 275 -1.66 22.43 -0.49
N ARG A 276 -3.00 22.44 -0.43
CA ARG A 276 -3.76 23.47 0.30
C ARG A 276 -3.60 23.40 1.80
N LEU A 277 -3.55 22.20 2.36
CA LEU A 277 -3.36 21.98 3.79
C LEU A 277 -1.89 22.13 4.23
N GLY A 278 -0.97 22.33 3.27
CA GLY A 278 0.47 22.40 3.56
C GLY A 278 1.03 21.09 4.08
N LYS A 279 0.41 19.96 3.71
CA LYS A 279 0.79 18.62 4.17
C LYS A 279 1.57 17.85 3.12
N ASP A 280 2.42 16.96 3.60
CA ASP A 280 3.08 15.92 2.82
C ASP A 280 2.35 14.59 2.97
N LEU A 281 2.48 13.73 1.95
CA LEU A 281 1.97 12.37 2.05
C LEU A 281 2.75 11.64 3.16
N PRO A 282 2.09 10.94 4.09
CA PRO A 282 2.78 10.16 5.12
C PRO A 282 3.74 9.17 4.46
N ARG A 283 5.00 9.16 4.93
CA ARG A 283 6.01 8.18 4.48
C ARG A 283 5.66 6.83 5.09
N ASP A 284 5.73 5.77 4.27
CA ASP A 284 5.64 4.39 4.77
C ASP A 284 6.85 4.14 5.69
N GLU A 285 6.60 3.99 6.98
CA GLU A 285 7.64 3.66 7.97
C GLU A 285 8.30 2.29 7.68
N GLY A 286 7.67 1.44 6.85
CA GLY A 286 8.18 0.10 6.49
C GLY A 286 9.27 0.05 5.40
N GLN A 287 9.61 1.16 4.73
CA GLN A 287 10.62 1.16 3.66
C GLN A 287 11.99 1.68 4.12
N ALA A 288 12.03 2.53 5.16
CA ALA A 288 13.27 2.98 5.79
C ALA A 288 14.03 1.84 6.51
N ASP A 289 13.30 0.81 6.98
CA ASP A 289 13.90 -0.37 7.61
C ASP A 289 14.56 -1.35 6.60
N LYS A 290 14.12 -1.35 5.33
CA LYS A 290 14.70 -2.25 4.30
C LYS A 290 16.07 -1.79 3.80
N GLU A 291 16.32 -0.48 3.72
CA GLU A 291 17.65 0.05 3.36
C GLU A 291 18.63 0.04 4.53
N SER A 292 18.13 0.06 5.77
CA SER A 292 18.94 0.01 7.00
C SER A 292 19.34 -1.43 7.39
N GLY A 293 18.62 -2.44 6.91
CA GLY A 293 18.79 -3.86 7.23
C GLY A 293 20.23 -4.39 7.17
N PRO A 294 20.95 -4.29 6.02
CA PRO A 294 22.28 -4.88 5.91
C PRO A 294 23.35 -4.13 6.72
N ALA A 295 23.22 -2.81 6.89
CA ALA A 295 24.16 -2.01 7.68
C ALA A 295 23.94 -2.19 9.18
N GLN A 296 22.68 -2.28 9.63
CA GLN A 296 22.33 -2.48 11.03
C GLN A 296 22.57 -3.93 11.46
N GLN A 297 22.38 -4.90 10.56
CA GLN A 297 22.75 -6.29 10.78
C GLN A 297 24.27 -6.45 10.95
N LYS A 298 25.08 -5.87 10.05
CA LYS A 298 26.55 -5.84 10.20
C LYS A 298 26.99 -5.19 11.50
N ARG A 299 26.29 -4.15 11.95
CA ARG A 299 26.60 -3.46 13.22
C ARG A 299 26.28 -4.35 14.43
N ARG A 300 25.17 -5.08 14.40
CA ARG A 300 24.78 -6.05 15.43
C ARG A 300 25.69 -7.27 15.46
N GLU A 301 26.15 -7.74 14.31
CA GLU A 301 27.15 -8.81 14.19
C GLU A 301 28.50 -8.36 14.76
N ALA A 302 28.98 -7.17 14.40
CA ALA A 302 30.21 -6.60 14.95
C ALA A 302 30.12 -6.36 16.48
N GLU A 303 28.96 -5.95 16.99
CA GLU A 303 28.74 -5.80 18.44
C GLU A 303 28.73 -7.15 19.17
N ARG A 304 28.19 -8.21 18.55
CA ARG A 304 28.26 -9.58 19.10
C ARG A 304 29.69 -10.11 19.11
N ASP A 305 30.42 -9.95 18.01
CA ASP A 305 31.82 -10.38 17.92
C ASP A 305 32.71 -9.67 18.94
N ALA A 306 32.50 -8.36 19.14
CA ALA A 306 33.20 -7.58 20.15
C ALA A 306 32.86 -8.04 21.58
N TRP A 307 31.61 -8.41 21.84
CA TRP A 307 31.19 -8.94 23.14
C TRP A 307 31.79 -10.33 23.41
N ASP A 308 31.84 -11.20 22.41
CA ASP A 308 32.45 -12.53 22.50
C ASP A 308 33.97 -12.45 22.69
N GLU A 309 34.63 -11.49 22.02
CA GLU A 309 36.06 -11.23 22.21
C GLU A 309 36.36 -10.68 23.62
N ALA A 310 35.57 -9.71 24.10
CA ALA A 310 35.73 -9.18 25.46
C ALA A 310 35.55 -10.27 26.53
N THR A 311 34.60 -11.19 26.31
CA THR A 311 34.32 -12.32 27.21
C THR A 311 35.49 -13.30 27.24
N ARG A 312 36.09 -13.61 26.08
CA ARG A 312 37.30 -14.45 25.99
C ARG A 312 38.49 -13.81 26.69
N GLN A 313 38.75 -12.53 26.42
CA GLN A 313 39.85 -11.80 27.09
C GLN A 313 39.69 -11.77 28.62
N ARG A 314 38.45 -11.70 29.12
CA ARG A 314 38.18 -11.76 30.56
C ARG A 314 38.52 -13.13 31.14
N ALA A 315 38.09 -14.20 30.47
CA ALA A 315 38.39 -15.57 30.89
C ALA A 315 39.90 -15.85 30.90
N ASP A 316 40.63 -15.36 29.90
CA ASP A 316 42.08 -15.53 29.82
C ASP A 316 42.82 -14.76 30.92
N ARG A 317 42.38 -13.54 31.23
CA ARG A 317 42.92 -12.76 32.37
C ARG A 317 42.68 -13.47 33.70
N GLU A 318 41.51 -14.07 33.89
CA GLU A 318 41.22 -14.84 35.09
C GLU A 318 42.07 -16.11 35.21
N ARG A 319 42.30 -16.84 34.10
CA ARG A 319 43.22 -17.98 34.09
C ARG A 319 44.65 -17.55 34.42
N ALA A 320 45.16 -16.51 33.77
CA ALA A 320 46.50 -15.99 34.03
C ALA A 320 46.68 -15.48 35.48
N ALA A 321 45.63 -14.89 36.06
CA ALA A 321 45.64 -14.47 37.46
C ALA A 321 45.70 -15.68 38.42
N ARG A 322 44.96 -16.76 38.13
CA ARG A 322 45.01 -18.01 38.91
C ARG A 322 46.36 -18.69 38.82
N GLU A 323 46.95 -18.76 37.63
CA GLU A 323 48.29 -19.33 37.42
C GLU A 323 49.37 -18.53 38.16
N ARG A 324 49.30 -17.19 38.11
CA ARG A 324 50.23 -16.33 38.87
C ARG A 324 50.07 -16.45 40.39
N ALA A 325 48.84 -16.56 40.87
CA ALA A 325 48.58 -16.81 42.29
C ALA A 325 49.15 -18.16 42.73
N ALA A 326 49.05 -19.20 41.89
CA ALA A 326 49.67 -20.50 42.14
C ALA A 326 51.21 -20.45 42.14
N GLN A 327 51.80 -19.51 41.41
CA GLN A 327 53.25 -19.25 41.37
C GLN A 327 53.74 -18.26 42.46
N GLY A 328 52.85 -17.76 43.33
CA GLY A 328 53.21 -16.84 44.41
C GLY A 328 53.61 -15.43 43.97
N LEU A 329 53.25 -15.02 42.74
CA LEU A 329 53.60 -13.70 42.18
C LEU A 329 52.55 -12.64 42.57
N PRO A 330 52.96 -11.39 42.88
CA PRO A 330 52.04 -10.31 43.25
C PRO A 330 51.15 -9.86 42.06
N PRO A 331 49.93 -9.34 42.32
CA PRO A 331 48.99 -8.95 41.28
C PRO A 331 49.48 -7.72 40.49
N VAL A 332 49.35 -7.77 39.15
CA VAL A 332 49.65 -6.65 38.26
C VAL A 332 48.47 -5.66 38.29
N ARG A 333 48.73 -4.43 38.72
CA ARG A 333 47.75 -3.35 38.64
C ARG A 333 47.56 -2.92 37.17
N PRO A 334 46.31 -2.79 36.67
CA PRO A 334 46.07 -2.29 35.33
C PRO A 334 46.54 -0.82 35.24
N ALA A 335 47.29 -0.50 34.17
CA ALA A 335 47.72 0.86 33.90
C ALA A 335 46.51 1.76 33.58
N PRO A 336 46.48 3.03 34.03
CA PRO A 336 45.40 3.95 33.72
C PRO A 336 45.35 4.25 32.21
N PRO A 337 44.15 4.41 31.62
CA PRO A 337 44.02 4.75 30.21
C PRO A 337 44.62 6.13 29.96
N THR A 338 45.64 6.20 29.11
CA THR A 338 46.25 7.46 28.67
C THR A 338 45.21 8.28 27.91
N GLY A 339 44.78 9.38 28.52
CA GLY A 339 43.82 10.32 27.96
C GLY A 339 44.28 10.88 26.63
N ARG A 340 43.33 10.88 25.69
CA ARG A 340 43.38 11.43 24.33
C ARG A 340 43.80 12.91 24.38
N ALA A 341 44.97 13.22 23.83
CA ALA A 341 45.48 14.58 23.68
C ALA A 341 44.55 15.44 22.81
N GLY A 342 44.37 16.69 23.25
CA GLY A 342 43.45 17.67 22.70
C GLY A 342 43.72 18.06 21.24
N ARG A 343 42.63 18.40 20.54
CA ARG A 343 42.69 19.10 19.27
C ARG A 343 42.58 20.59 19.57
N GLY A 344 43.68 21.29 19.36
CA GLY A 344 43.82 22.72 19.54
C GLY A 344 42.89 23.51 18.62
N SER A 345 42.47 24.63 19.17
CA SER A 345 41.85 25.77 18.51
C SER A 345 42.96 26.58 17.83
N ASP A 346 42.76 26.92 16.56
CA ASP A 346 43.38 28.00 15.77
C ASP A 346 42.35 28.27 14.67
N GLY A 347 41.96 29.47 14.26
CA GLY A 347 42.39 30.85 14.49
C GLY A 347 41.68 31.66 13.41
#